data_AF-R7P701-F1
#
_entry.id   AF-R7P701-F1
#
_cell.length_a   1.000
_cell.length_b   1.000
_cell.length_c   1.000
_cell.angle_alpha   90.00
_cell.angle_beta   90.00
_cell.angle_gamma   90.00
#
_symmetry.space_group_name_H-M   'P 1'
#
loop_
_entity.id
_entity.type
_entity.pdbx_description
1 polymer ?
#
loop_
_entity_poly.entity_id
_entity_poly.type
_entity_poly.pdbx_seq_one_letter_code
_entity_poly.pdbx_strand_id
1 'polypeptide(L)'
;MKKILSAILCILLIGLTGCKSNKQTVSSNELNKINNQIIEYFNKNDANYDNFSFNYVDNENKVVVVGLLENSKKEQEEFKKRVVNSNLIKFVEGDKNINH
;
A
#
# COMPACT_ATOMS: atom_id res chain seq x y z
N MET A 1 -13.12 47.10 36.51
CA MET A 1 -13.12 45.78 35.82
C MET A 1 -11.90 45.73 34.89
N LYS A 2 -11.20 44.59 34.80
CA LYS A 2 -9.72 44.42 34.68
C LYS A 2 -9.10 44.39 36.08
N LYS A 3 -8.38 43.36 36.52
CA LYS A 3 -7.38 42.53 35.84
C LYS A 3 -7.56 41.06 36.24
N ILE A 4 -7.58 40.15 35.25
CA ILE A 4 -7.68 38.71 35.46
C ILE A 4 -6.34 38.24 36.04
N LEU A 5 -6.38 37.73 37.27
CA LEU A 5 -5.24 37.17 37.97
C LEU A 5 -5.02 35.73 37.49
N SER A 6 -3.82 35.49 36.98
CA SER A 6 -3.07 34.23 37.00
C SER A 6 -3.88 32.93 36.98
N ALA A 7 -3.98 32.32 35.79
CA ALA A 7 -4.32 30.91 35.69
C ALA A 7 -3.53 30.26 34.55
N ILE A 8 -2.74 29.25 34.94
CA ILE A 8 -2.37 28.08 34.13
C ILE A 8 -1.08 28.25 33.31
N LEU A 9 0.01 28.18 34.06
CA LEU A 9 1.38 27.81 33.65
C LEU A 9 1.52 26.31 33.28
N CYS A 10 0.44 25.59 32.91
CA CYS A 10 0.47 24.12 32.77
C CYS A 10 0.29 23.56 31.35
N ILE A 11 0.22 24.39 30.29
CA ILE A 11 -0.07 23.89 28.93
C ILE A 11 1.21 23.62 28.10
N LEU A 12 2.40 23.91 28.63
CA LEU A 12 3.66 23.71 27.90
C LEU A 12 4.24 22.28 27.94
N LEU A 13 3.56 21.30 28.56
CA LEU A 13 4.14 19.97 28.82
C LEU A 13 3.26 18.75 28.48
N ILE A 14 2.20 18.88 27.70
CA ILE A 14 1.45 17.69 27.25
C ILE A 14 1.81 17.37 25.80
N GLY A 15 2.91 16.62 25.68
CA GLY A 15 3.31 15.73 24.57
C GLY A 15 3.05 16.26 23.17
N LEU A 16 4.06 16.62 22.37
CA LEU A 16 5.07 15.66 21.90
C LEU A 16 4.60 14.19 22.04
N THR A 17 3.38 13.86 21.61
CA THR A 17 3.14 12.54 21.03
C THR A 17 3.98 12.52 19.77
N GLY A 18 5.28 12.27 19.96
CA GLY A 18 6.07 11.70 18.91
C GLY A 18 5.32 10.43 18.54
N CYS A 19 4.56 10.49 17.45
CA CYS A 19 4.37 9.33 16.61
C CYS A 19 5.77 8.86 16.30
N LYS A 20 6.28 8.00 17.18
CA LYS A 20 7.32 7.04 16.89
C LYS A 20 6.64 6.19 15.83
N SER A 21 6.67 6.68 14.59
CA SER A 21 6.41 5.87 13.43
C SER A 21 7.42 4.77 13.60
N ASN A 22 6.93 3.65 14.14
CA ASN A 22 7.66 2.42 14.14
C ASN A 22 7.79 2.17 12.64
N LYS A 23 8.88 2.66 12.04
CA LYS A 23 9.18 2.53 10.62
C LYS A 23 9.44 1.05 10.50
N GLN A 24 8.35 0.29 10.41
CA GLN A 24 8.37 -1.14 10.32
C GLN A 24 9.20 -1.39 9.09
N THR A 25 10.40 -1.92 9.30
CA THR A 25 11.32 -2.21 8.22
C THR A 25 10.67 -3.33 7.45
N VAL A 26 9.94 -2.97 6.40
CA VAL A 26 9.30 -3.92 5.49
C VAL A 26 10.40 -4.80 4.95
N SER A 27 10.34 -6.08 5.30
CA SER A 27 11.36 -7.04 4.89
C SER A 27 11.14 -7.44 3.44
N SER A 28 12.20 -7.77 2.70
CA SER A 28 12.07 -8.33 1.35
C SER A 28 11.24 -9.63 1.34
N ASN A 29 11.24 -10.39 2.44
CA ASN A 29 10.39 -11.57 2.58
C ASN A 29 8.89 -11.23 2.57
N GLU A 30 8.50 -10.12 3.18
CA GLU A 30 7.10 -9.68 3.20
C GLU A 30 6.63 -9.26 1.80
N LEU A 31 7.48 -8.52 1.08
CA LEU A 31 7.21 -8.15 -0.33
C LEU A 31 7.11 -9.38 -1.22
N ASN A 32 8.05 -10.32 -1.09
CA ASN A 32 8.04 -11.57 -1.85
C ASN A 32 6.79 -12.41 -1.54
N LYS A 33 6.34 -12.45 -0.29
CA LYS A 33 5.10 -13.15 0.09
C LYS A 33 3.89 -12.56 -0.65
N ILE A 34 3.74 -11.24 -0.69
CA ILE A 34 2.65 -10.58 -1.41
C ILE A 34 2.75 -10.85 -2.91
N ASN A 35 3.96 -10.72 -3.48
CA ASN A 35 4.20 -10.97 -4.89
C ASN A 35 3.85 -12.42 -5.29
N ASN A 36 4.22 -13.39 -4.46
CA ASN A 36 3.91 -14.79 -4.69
C ASN A 36 2.40 -15.07 -4.58
N GLN A 37 1.68 -14.41 -3.68
CA GLN A 37 0.21 -14.54 -3.62
C GLN A 37 -0.46 -14.07 -4.93
N ILE A 38 0.06 -13.02 -5.56
CA ILE A 38 -0.43 -12.55 -6.86
C ILE A 38 -0.15 -13.60 -7.95
N ILE A 39 1.08 -14.12 -8.02
CA ILE A 39 1.47 -15.17 -8.97
C ILE A 39 0.62 -16.44 -8.78
N GLU A 40 0.44 -16.88 -7.53
CA GLU A 40 -0.37 -18.05 -7.19
C GLU A 40 -1.85 -17.85 -7.54
N TYR A 41 -2.38 -16.65 -7.39
CA TYR A 41 -3.75 -16.34 -7.81
C TYR A 41 -3.90 -16.57 -9.32
N PHE A 42 -3.01 -15.99 -10.14
CA PHE A 42 -3.09 -16.07 -11.60
C PHE A 42 -2.66 -17.41 -12.21
N ASN A 43 -1.88 -18.21 -11.49
CA ASN A 43 -1.51 -19.56 -11.91
C ASN A 43 -2.58 -20.63 -11.63
N LYS A 44 -3.65 -20.31 -10.88
CA LYS A 44 -4.77 -21.24 -10.72
C LYS A 44 -5.53 -21.32 -12.04
N ASN A 45 -5.73 -22.55 -12.54
CA ASN A 45 -6.59 -22.82 -13.68
C ASN A 45 -7.94 -22.12 -13.41
N ASP A 46 -8.33 -21.20 -14.30
CA ASP A 46 -9.54 -20.35 -14.27
C ASP A 46 -9.43 -18.96 -13.61
N ALA A 47 -8.26 -18.51 -13.17
CA ALA A 47 -8.08 -17.14 -12.69
C ALA A 47 -8.11 -16.12 -13.84
N ASN A 48 -9.31 -15.70 -14.26
CA ASN A 48 -9.46 -14.61 -15.21
C ASN A 48 -9.61 -13.24 -14.52
N TYR A 49 -8.68 -12.33 -14.78
CA TYR A 49 -8.78 -10.90 -14.46
C TYR A 49 -8.22 -10.12 -15.66
N ASP A 50 -9.05 -9.88 -16.67
CA ASP A 50 -8.65 -9.24 -17.94
C ASP A 50 -7.94 -7.89 -17.77
N ASN A 51 -8.14 -7.23 -16.62
CA ASN A 51 -7.55 -5.93 -16.31
C ASN A 51 -6.13 -6.02 -15.69
N PHE A 52 -5.61 -7.21 -15.42
CA PHE A 52 -4.27 -7.42 -14.88
C PHE A 52 -3.24 -7.43 -16.01
N SER A 53 -2.11 -6.73 -15.82
CA SER A 53 -1.02 -6.67 -16.79
C SER A 53 0.26 -7.31 -16.26
N PHE A 54 0.80 -6.82 -15.14
CA PHE A 54 2.05 -7.34 -14.57
C PHE A 54 2.15 -7.12 -13.06
N ASN A 55 3.11 -7.80 -12.44
CA ASN A 55 3.55 -7.52 -11.07
C ASN A 55 5.06 -7.70 -10.90
N TYR A 56 5.69 -6.93 -10.01
CA TYR A 56 7.07 -7.15 -9.58
C TYR A 56 7.35 -6.54 -8.20
N VAL A 57 8.43 -6.99 -7.56
CA VAL A 57 8.91 -6.43 -6.28
C VAL A 57 9.86 -5.26 -6.54
N ASP A 58 9.52 -4.09 -6.02
CA ASP A 58 10.40 -2.92 -5.97
C ASP A 58 11.07 -2.85 -4.59
N ASN A 59 12.28 -3.40 -4.50
CA ASN A 59 13.04 -3.43 -3.27
C ASN A 59 13.57 -2.06 -2.83
N GLU A 60 13.69 -1.10 -3.76
CA GLU A 60 14.14 0.26 -3.46
C GLU A 60 13.02 1.03 -2.74
N ASN A 61 11.81 0.99 -3.29
CA ASN A 61 10.65 1.67 -2.75
C ASN A 61 9.88 0.85 -1.69
N LYS A 62 10.30 -0.39 -1.43
CA LYS A 62 9.68 -1.32 -0.47
C LYS A 62 8.19 -1.57 -0.74
N VAL A 63 7.85 -1.79 -2.01
CA VAL A 63 6.48 -2.07 -2.46
C VAL A 63 6.46 -3.19 -3.49
N VAL A 64 5.30 -3.81 -3.66
CA VAL A 64 4.98 -4.64 -4.83
C VAL A 64 4.25 -3.76 -5.83
N VAL A 65 4.79 -3.64 -7.03
CA VAL A 65 4.16 -2.87 -8.12
C VAL A 65 3.20 -3.80 -8.85
N VAL A 66 1.98 -3.33 -9.08
CA VAL A 66 0.94 -4.03 -9.85
C VAL A 66 0.47 -3.13 -10.99
N GLY A 67 0.65 -3.61 -12.22
CA GLY A 67 0.14 -2.96 -13.43
C GLY A 67 -1.29 -3.41 -13.71
N LEU A 68 -2.21 -2.44 -13.80
CA LEU A 68 -3.59 -2.64 -14.26
C LEU A 68 -3.82 -1.89 -15.58
N LEU A 69 -4.53 -2.47 -16.54
CA LEU A 69 -4.82 -1.80 -17.82
C LEU A 69 -5.69 -0.54 -17.61
N GLU A 70 -6.70 -0.64 -16.75
CA GLU A 70 -7.45 0.47 -16.18
C GLU A 70 -7.05 0.61 -14.71
N ASN A 71 -6.28 1.64 -14.40
CA ASN A 71 -5.79 1.92 -13.05
C ASN A 71 -6.75 2.85 -12.26
N SER A 72 -8.05 2.59 -12.34
CA SER A 72 -9.06 3.34 -11.58
C SER A 72 -9.16 2.86 -10.13
N LYS A 73 -9.62 3.72 -9.22
CA LYS A 73 -9.82 3.32 -7.80
C LYS A 73 -10.71 2.09 -7.66
N LYS A 74 -11.73 1.97 -8.50
CA LYS A 74 -12.65 0.83 -8.51
C LYS A 74 -11.89 -0.46 -8.81
N GLU A 75 -11.06 -0.46 -9.84
CA GLU A 75 -10.26 -1.62 -10.24
C GLU A 75 -9.19 -1.98 -9.22
N GLN A 76 -8.57 -0.99 -8.57
CA GLN A 76 -7.63 -1.24 -7.47
C GLN A 76 -8.30 -1.95 -6.29
N GLU A 77 -9.52 -1.55 -5.93
CA GLU A 77 -10.27 -2.17 -4.83
C GLU A 77 -10.76 -3.58 -5.20
N GLU A 78 -11.21 -3.80 -6.44
CA GLU A 78 -11.56 -5.15 -6.92
C GLU A 78 -10.35 -6.09 -6.94
N PHE A 79 -9.18 -5.61 -7.35
CA PHE A 79 -7.94 -6.37 -7.27
C PHE A 79 -7.63 -6.77 -5.81
N LYS A 80 -7.68 -5.82 -4.87
CA LYS A 80 -7.41 -6.11 -3.45
C LYS A 80 -8.36 -7.13 -2.87
N LYS A 81 -9.64 -7.05 -3.24
CA LYS A 81 -10.69 -7.96 -2.77
C LYS A 81 -10.52 -9.37 -3.33
N ARG A 82 -10.11 -9.50 -4.59
CA ARG A 82 -10.02 -10.80 -5.28
C ARG A 82 -8.67 -11.49 -5.10
N VAL A 83 -7.58 -10.72 -5.08
CA VAL A 83 -6.20 -11.23 -5.17
C VAL A 83 -5.51 -11.13 -3.81
N VAL A 84 -5.23 -9.92 -3.35
CA VAL A 84 -4.55 -9.68 -2.07
C VAL A 84 -4.77 -8.25 -1.58
N ASN A 85 -5.24 -8.09 -0.35
CA ASN A 85 -5.38 -6.78 0.29
C ASN A 85 -4.12 -6.44 1.07
N SER A 86 -3.29 -5.53 0.53
CA SER A 86 -2.07 -5.05 1.19
C SER A 86 -1.84 -3.56 0.91
N ASN A 87 -1.36 -2.83 1.93
CA ASN A 87 -0.91 -1.45 1.83
C ASN A 87 0.49 -1.31 1.21
N LEU A 88 1.18 -2.43 0.95
CA LEU A 88 2.48 -2.48 0.29
C LEU A 88 2.35 -2.61 -1.23
N ILE A 89 1.14 -2.53 -1.78
CA ILE A 89 0.90 -2.55 -3.23
C ILE A 89 0.85 -1.13 -3.76
N LYS A 90 1.64 -0.86 -4.80
CA LYS A 90 1.57 0.36 -5.59
C LYS A 90 0.98 0.00 -6.96
N PHE A 91 -0.18 0.56 -7.25
CA PHE A 91 -0.81 0.39 -8.56
C PHE A 91 -0.27 1.40 -9.57
N VAL A 92 0.00 0.91 -10.77
CA VAL A 92 0.41 1.72 -11.92
C VAL A 92 -0.46 1.35 -13.12
N GLU A 93 -0.58 2.27 -14.07
CA GLU A 93 -1.20 1.96 -15.36
C GLU A 93 -0.25 1.05 -16.14
N GLY A 94 -0.77 -0.09 -16.59
CA GLY A 94 -0.04 -1.06 -17.39
C GLY A 94 -0.45 -0.95 -18.85
N ASP A 95 0.51 -1.14 -19.75
CA ASP A 95 0.22 -1.18 -21.17
C ASP A 95 -0.31 -2.56 -21.58
N LYS A 96 -1.21 -2.59 -22.58
CA LYS A 96 -1.61 -3.83 -23.27
C LYS A 96 -0.47 -4.46 -24.07
N ASN A 97 0.62 -3.73 -24.30
CA ASN A 97 1.71 -4.13 -25.20
C ASN A 97 2.81 -4.95 -24.52
N ILE A 98 2.46 -5.89 -23.64
CA ILE A 98 3.41 -6.92 -23.23
C ILE A 98 3.14 -8.16 -24.06
N ASN A 99 3.64 -8.15 -25.30
CA ASN A 99 3.91 -9.39 -26.02
C ASN A 99 4.98 -10.14 -25.21
N HIS A 100 4.57 -11.14 -24.43
CA HIS A 100 5.44 -12.16 -23.89
C HIS A 100 5.55 -13.32 -24.89
#